data_AF-A0A3N5L7G3-F1
#
_entry.id   AF-A0A3N5L7G3-F1
#
_cell.length_a   1.000
_cell.length_b   1.000
_cell.length_c   1.000
_cell.angle_alpha   90.00
_cell.angle_beta   90.00
_cell.angle_gamma   90.00
#
_symmetry.space_group_name_H-M   'P 1'
#
loop_
_entity.id
_entity.type
_entity.pdbx_description
1 polymer ?
#
loop_
_entity_poly.entity_id
_entity_poly.type
_entity_poly.pdbx_seq_one_letter_code
_entity_poly.pdbx_strand_id
1 'polypeptide(L)' 'MRRLRTLVLLTVTCLMTFSLAHNQTVNAPLPPWTEGTLDIHQINTGRGNAAFFVFPDGTTLLVDA' A
#
# COMPACT_ATOMS: atom_id res chain seq x y z
N MET A 1 -17.24 36.68 1.39
CA MET A 1 -17.91 35.36 1.52
C MET A 1 -17.39 34.28 0.57
N ARG A 2 -17.02 34.58 -0.70
CA ARG A 2 -16.51 33.56 -1.64
C ARG A 2 -15.20 32.87 -1.18
N ARG A 3 -14.21 33.63 -0.69
CA ARG A 3 -12.93 33.09 -0.19
C ARG A 3 -13.08 32.17 1.03
N LEU A 4 -14.01 32.48 1.94
CA LEU A 4 -14.30 31.65 3.12
C LEU A 4 -14.94 30.31 2.74
N ARG A 5 -15.88 30.31 1.79
CA ARG A 5 -16.50 29.08 1.26
C ARG A 5 -15.48 28.18 0.56
N THR A 6 -14.59 28.76 -0.24
CA THR A 6 -13.51 28.01 -0.90
C THR A 6 -12.56 27.39 0.12
N LEU A 7 -12.18 28.12 1.17
CA LEU A 7 -11.33 27.59 2.23
C LEU A 7 -12.01 26.42 2.96
N VAL A 8 -13.28 26.55 3.32
CA VAL A 8 -14.07 25.49 3.98
C VAL A 8 -14.21 24.26 3.09
N LEU A 9 -14.43 24.43 1.79
CA LEU A 9 -14.49 23.30 0.86
C LEU A 9 -13.14 22.58 0.77
N LEU A 10 -12.03 23.30 0.69
CA LEU A 10 -10.69 22.70 0.66
C LEU A 10 -10.36 21.94 1.94
N THR A 11 -10.70 22.49 3.11
CA THR A 11 -10.44 21.82 4.39
C THR A 11 -11.30 20.57 4.56
N VAL A 12 -12.58 20.62 4.18
CA VAL A 12 -13.47 19.44 4.22
C VAL A 12 -12.98 18.34 3.27
N THR A 13 -12.59 18.68 2.04
CA THR A 13 -12.05 17.70 1.09
C THR A 13 -10.75 17.08 1.60
N CYS A 14 -9.84 17.89 2.15
CA CYS A 14 -8.58 17.40 2.75
C CYS A 14 -8.84 16.42 3.91
N LEU A 15 -9.76 16.76 4.81
CA LEU A 15 -10.16 15.92 5.96
C LEU A 15 -10.78 14.59 5.50
N MET A 16 -11.61 14.59 4.45
CA MET A 16 -12.16 13.35 3.90
C MET A 16 -11.08 12.45 3.28
N THR A 17 -10.13 13.02 2.53
CA THR A 17 -9.06 12.22 1.91
C THR A 17 -8.11 11.58 2.93
N PHE A 18 -7.86 12.25 4.06
CA PHE A 18 -6.99 11.70 5.12
C PHE A 18 -7.60 10.48 5.82
N SER A 19 -8.93 10.38 5.84
CA SER A 19 -9.68 9.31 6.52
C SER A 19 -9.63 7.95 5.80
N LEU A 20 -9.12 7.91 4.56
CA LEU A 20 -9.05 6.69 3.74
C LEU A 20 -7.71 5.95 3.86
N ALA A 21 -6.77 6.44 4.66
CA ALA A 21 -5.51 5.76 4.91
C ALA A 21 -5.75 4.51 5.77
N HIS A 22 -5.81 3.33 5.14
CA HIS A 22 -5.94 2.06 5.84
C HIS A 22 -4.56 1.49 6.15
N ASN A 23 -4.33 1.12 7.41
CA ASN A 23 -3.12 0.41 7.81
C ASN A 23 -3.36 -1.10 7.79
N GLN A 24 -2.31 -1.90 7.58
CA GLN A 24 -2.44 -3.35 7.57
C GLN A 24 -2.69 -3.87 8.99
N THR A 25 -3.64 -4.79 9.14
CA THR A 25 -3.90 -5.44 10.43
C THR A 25 -2.97 -6.65 10.58
N VAL A 26 -2.30 -6.76 11.73
CA VAL A 26 -1.45 -7.92 12.01
C VAL A 26 -2.28 -9.21 11.96
N ASN A 27 -1.77 -10.25 11.29
CA ASN A 27 -2.42 -11.54 11.04
C ASN A 27 -3.65 -11.51 10.11
N ALA A 28 -4.01 -10.35 9.55
CA ALA A 28 -4.97 -10.32 8.45
C ALA A 28 -4.26 -10.69 7.13
N PRO A 29 -4.96 -11.32 6.17
CA PRO A 29 -4.43 -11.49 4.83
C PRO A 29 -4.05 -10.15 4.20
N LEU A 30 -2.93 -10.14 3.46
CA LEU A 30 -2.60 -9.00 2.61
C LEU A 30 -3.64 -8.88 1.49
N PRO A 31 -3.91 -7.65 1.01
CA PRO A 31 -4.74 -7.48 -0.18
C PRO A 31 -4.11 -8.22 -1.36
N PRO A 32 -4.92 -8.70 -2.33
CA PRO A 32 -4.39 -9.30 -3.53
C PRO A 32 -3.59 -8.28 -4.34
N TRP A 33 -2.52 -8.73 -4.99
CA TRP A 33 -1.77 -7.93 -5.96
C TRP A 33 -2.68 -7.42 -7.09
N THR A 34 -2.37 -6.24 -7.61
CA THR A 34 -3.08 -5.61 -8.74
C THR A 34 -2.15 -5.28 -9.90
N GLU A 35 -2.64 -5.42 -11.14
CA GLU A 35 -1.88 -5.14 -12.36
C GLU A 35 -1.22 -3.75 -12.33
N GLY A 36 0.05 -3.68 -12.77
CA GLY A 36 0.85 -2.46 -12.74
C GLY A 36 1.54 -2.19 -11.39
N THR A 37 1.32 -3.02 -10.37
CA THR A 37 1.91 -2.84 -9.03
C THR A 37 3.17 -3.67 -8.86
N LEU A 38 4.15 -3.15 -8.11
CA LEU A 38 5.27 -3.95 -7.63
C LEU A 38 5.00 -4.34 -6.17
N ASP A 39 4.90 -5.63 -5.90
CA ASP A 39 4.82 -6.17 -4.53
C ASP A 39 6.12 -6.88 -4.15
N ILE A 40 6.58 -6.64 -2.92
CA ILE A 40 7.77 -7.28 -2.34
C ILE A 40 7.37 -7.91 -1.01
N HIS A 41 7.47 -9.23 -0.92
CA HIS A 41 7.22 -9.99 0.29
C HIS A 41 8.53 -10.46 0.91
N GLN A 42 8.86 -9.95 2.09
CA GLN A 42 10.02 -10.42 2.85
C GLN A 42 9.65 -11.64 3.70
N ILE A 43 10.44 -12.70 3.58
CA ILE A 43 10.21 -13.97 4.26
C ILE A 43 11.41 -14.24 5.18
N ASN A 44 11.16 -14.27 6.48
CA ASN A 44 12.15 -14.64 7.49
C ASN A 44 11.69 -15.91 8.19
N THR A 45 12.49 -16.98 8.05
CA THR A 45 12.19 -18.30 8.64
C THR A 45 12.92 -18.55 9.96
N GLY A 46 13.77 -17.62 10.39
CA GLY A 46 14.72 -17.80 11.49
C GLY A 46 15.95 -18.64 11.13
N ARG A 47 16.00 -19.27 9.94
CA ARG A 47 17.16 -20.03 9.43
C ARG A 47 17.77 -19.44 8.15
N GLY A 48 17.09 -18.48 7.55
CA GLY A 48 17.45 -17.84 6.29
C GLY A 48 16.40 -16.79 5.94
N ASN A 49 16.78 -15.89 5.03
CA ASN A 49 15.94 -14.81 4.55
C ASN A 49 15.77 -14.93 3.04
N ALA A 50 14.55 -14.71 2.58
CA ALA A 50 14.24 -14.62 1.17
C ALA A 50 13.33 -13.42 0.91
N ALA A 51 13.28 -13.00 -0.35
CA ALA A 51 12.34 -12.00 -0.83
C ALA A 51 11.67 -12.48 -2.11
N PHE A 52 10.34 -12.42 -2.12
CA PHE A 52 9.51 -12.77 -3.27
C PHE A 52 8.93 -11.50 -3.89
N PHE A 53 9.14 -11.34 -5.20
CA PHE A 53 8.75 -10.16 -5.97
C PHE A 53 7.65 -10.55 -6.96
N VAL A 54 6.61 -9.72 -7.04
CA VAL A 54 5.62 -9.73 -8.13
C VAL A 54 5.75 -8.41 -8.87
N PHE A 55 6.24 -8.46 -10.11
CA PHE A 55 6.48 -7.28 -10.93
C PHE A 55 5.18 -6.72 -11.52
N PRO A 56 5.18 -5.46 -12.00
CA PRO A 56 4.01 -4.82 -12.62
C PRO A 56 3.34 -5.60 -13.76
N ASP A 57 4.10 -6.43 -14.48
CA ASP A 57 3.63 -7.28 -15.57
C ASP A 57 3.17 -8.68 -15.11
N GLY A 58 3.13 -8.92 -13.80
CA GLY A 58 2.76 -10.19 -13.18
C GLY A 58 3.86 -11.25 -13.20
N THR A 59 5.05 -10.95 -13.76
CA THR A 59 6.19 -11.87 -13.65
C THR A 59 6.73 -11.88 -12.23
N THR A 60 7.42 -12.97 -11.86
CA THR A 60 7.86 -13.18 -10.47
C THR A 60 9.35 -13.47 -10.38
N LEU A 61 9.99 -13.00 -9.32
CA LEU A 61 11.38 -13.34 -8.97
C LEU A 61 11.46 -13.74 -7.50
N LEU A 62 12.17 -14.82 -7.21
CA LEU A 62 12.57 -15.20 -5.85
C LEU A 62 14.06 -14.93 -5.68
N VAL A 63 14.40 -14.10 -4.71
CA VAL A 63 15.78 -13.89 -4.25
C VAL A 63 15.97 -14.66 -2.96
N ASP A 64 16.85 -15.65 -2.97
CA ASP A 64 17.22 -16.48 -1.83
C ASP A 64 18.73 -16.31 -1.56
N ALA A 65 19.11 -16.11 -0.31
CA ALA A 65 20.48 -15.79 0.12
C ALA A 65 20.91 -16.60 1.35
#